data_AF-A0A920FCS1-F1
#
_entry.id   AF-A0A920FCS1-F1
#
_cell.length_a   1.000
_cell.length_b   1.000
_cell.length_c   1.000
_cell.angle_alpha   90.00
_cell.angle_beta   90.00
_cell.angle_gamma   90.00
#
_symmetry.space_group_name_H-M   'P 1'
#
loop_
_entity.id
_entity.type
_entity.pdbx_description
1 polymer ?
#
loop_
_entity_poly.entity_id
_entity_poly.type
_entity_poly.pdbx_seq_one_letter_code
_entity_poly.pdbx_strand_id
1 'polypeptide(L)'
;MPSGYTGIYGLKPTFGRVPTWPASGFGTLSHQGPMTRTVSDAALMLTVMAQTDSRDWYALPASETNWSSYVTKSVKGWKIAFSPDLGHARVDPEIATLVKAAANTFASLGAHVEEVDPGLGDQHDLFKTFWYTGAARLQKP
;
A
#
# COMPACT_ATOMS: atom_id res chain seq x y z
N MET A 1 6.58 -5.43 1.32
CA MET A 1 7.22 -6.67 1.83
C MET A 1 8.22 -6.45 2.96
N PRO A 2 9.16 -5.47 2.99
CA PRO A 2 10.11 -5.38 4.11
C PRO A 2 9.44 -5.08 5.46
N SER A 3 8.44 -4.20 5.50
CA SER A 3 7.71 -3.82 6.72
C SER A 3 7.02 -5.00 7.43
N GLY A 4 6.42 -5.91 6.67
CA GLY A 4 5.77 -7.11 7.21
C GLY A 4 6.74 -8.11 7.85
N TYR A 5 8.02 -8.10 7.44
CA TYR A 5 9.05 -8.98 8.01
C TYR A 5 9.80 -8.36 9.18
N THR A 6 9.83 -7.03 9.28
CA THR A 6 10.60 -6.32 10.31
C THR A 6 9.75 -5.68 11.40
N GLY A 7 8.42 -5.87 11.37
CA GLY A 7 7.51 -5.37 12.40
C GLY A 7 7.41 -3.85 12.44
N ILE A 8 7.59 -3.17 11.30
CA ILE A 8 7.43 -1.72 11.18
C ILE A 8 6.22 -1.39 10.29
N TYR A 9 5.75 -0.15 10.32
CA TYR A 9 4.73 0.34 9.41
C TYR A 9 5.35 0.76 8.07
N GLY A 10 4.72 0.38 6.96
CA GLY A 10 5.14 0.79 5.63
C GLY A 10 3.93 1.07 4.74
N LEU A 11 3.94 2.20 4.05
CA LEU A 11 2.83 2.63 3.19
C LEU A 11 3.33 2.88 1.77
N LYS A 12 2.73 2.19 0.79
CA LYS A 12 2.88 2.49 -0.64
C LYS A 12 1.70 3.38 -1.07
N PRO A 13 1.87 4.69 -1.25
CA PRO A 13 0.78 5.58 -1.63
C PRO A 13 0.33 5.31 -3.08
N THR A 14 -0.70 6.05 -3.51
CA THR A 14 -1.12 6.12 -4.91
C THR A 14 0.05 6.53 -5.81
N PHE A 15 0.15 5.93 -7.00
CA PHE A 15 1.18 6.32 -7.98
C PHE A 15 1.15 7.82 -8.24
N GLY A 16 2.32 8.47 -8.29
CA GLY A 16 2.45 9.92 -8.46
C GLY A 16 2.13 10.76 -7.22
N ARG A 17 1.61 10.20 -6.12
CA ARG A 17 1.34 10.98 -4.89
C ARG A 17 2.62 11.49 -4.23
N VAL A 18 3.68 10.68 -4.24
CA VAL A 18 5.03 11.12 -3.87
C VAL A 18 5.83 11.24 -5.16
N PRO A 19 6.15 12.47 -5.60
CA PRO A 19 6.95 12.66 -6.80
C PRO A 19 8.32 12.02 -6.68
N THR A 20 8.83 11.47 -7.78
CA THR A 20 10.12 10.78 -7.83
C THR A 20 10.91 11.20 -9.06
N TRP A 21 11.96 11.99 -8.84
CA TRP A 21 12.92 12.37 -9.86
C TRP A 21 14.36 12.07 -9.42
N PRO A 22 15.19 11.44 -10.27
CA PRO A 22 14.85 10.85 -11.57
C PRO A 22 13.91 9.64 -11.44
N ALA A 23 13.20 9.32 -12.51
CA ALA A 23 12.30 8.17 -12.52
C ALA A 23 13.09 6.87 -12.27
N SER A 24 12.51 5.98 -11.46
CA SER A 24 13.03 4.62 -11.27
C SER A 24 13.09 3.86 -12.59
N GLY A 25 14.07 2.97 -12.75
CA GLY A 25 14.13 2.10 -13.93
C GLY A 25 12.93 1.16 -14.06
N PHE A 26 12.19 0.91 -12.97
CA PHE A 26 10.92 0.19 -12.99
C PHE A 26 9.71 1.05 -13.41
N GLY A 27 9.92 2.32 -13.78
CA GLY A 27 8.89 3.21 -14.30
C GLY A 27 7.66 3.31 -13.39
N THR A 28 6.47 3.07 -13.96
CA THR A 28 5.18 3.22 -13.28
C THR A 28 4.89 2.18 -12.18
N LEU A 29 5.75 1.16 -12.04
CA LEU A 29 5.65 0.18 -10.95
C LEU A 29 6.31 0.70 -9.66
N SER A 30 7.19 1.70 -9.76
CA SER A 30 7.95 2.23 -8.64
C SER A 30 7.17 3.32 -7.90
N HIS A 31 7.24 3.28 -6.57
CA HIS A 31 6.60 4.24 -5.68
C HIS A 31 7.55 4.56 -4.53
N GLN A 32 7.54 5.81 -4.08
CA GLN A 32 8.17 6.20 -2.82
C GLN A 32 7.10 6.32 -1.74
N GLY A 33 7.46 5.97 -0.50
CA GLY A 33 6.53 6.01 0.62
C GLY A 33 7.22 5.82 1.97
N PRO A 34 6.56 6.18 3.07
CA PRO A 34 7.17 6.13 4.39
C PRO A 34 7.31 4.70 4.92
N MET A 35 8.40 4.46 5.65
CA MET A 35 8.64 3.29 6.49
C MET A 35 9.04 3.79 7.88
N THR A 36 8.21 3.53 8.89
CA THR A 36 8.30 4.15 10.23
C THR A 36 7.88 3.17 11.33
N ARG A 37 8.15 3.50 12.59
CA ARG A 37 7.70 2.69 13.75
C ARG A 37 6.22 2.87 14.08
N THR A 38 5.60 3.99 13.70
CA THR A 38 4.21 4.30 14.02
C THR A 38 3.45 4.83 12.80
N VAL A 39 2.13 4.65 12.79
CA VAL A 39 1.22 5.20 11.77
C VAL A 39 1.25 6.74 11.78
N SER A 40 1.33 7.36 12.96
CA SER A 40 1.44 8.82 13.11
C SER A 40 2.67 9.39 12.42
N ASP A 41 3.83 8.76 12.60
CA ASP A 41 5.07 9.20 11.94
C ASP A 41 4.97 9.07 10.42
N ALA A 42 4.35 7.99 9.92
CA ALA A 42 4.16 7.80 8.49
C ALA A 42 3.21 8.84 7.89
N ALA A 43 2.14 9.22 8.61
CA ALA A 43 1.20 10.24 8.17
C ALA A 43 1.88 11.62 8.08
N LEU A 44 2.70 11.97 9.08
CA LEU A 44 3.48 13.21 9.06
C LEU A 44 4.51 13.20 7.92
N MET A 45 5.28 12.12 7.78
CA MET A 45 6.29 11.97 6.74
C MET A 45 5.65 12.04 5.34
N LEU A 46 4.51 11.36 5.13
CA LEU A 46 3.78 11.42 3.86
C LEU A 46 3.31 12.84 3.53
N THR A 47 2.88 13.61 4.54
CA THR A 47 2.44 15.01 4.34
C THR A 47 3.53 15.87 3.70
N VAL A 48 4.79 15.65 4.09
CA VAL A 48 5.95 16.35 3.53
C VAL A 48 6.37 15.74 2.18
N MET A 49 6.40 14.40 2.07
CA MET A 49 6.81 13.72 0.84
C MET A 49 5.86 13.95 -0.34
N ALA A 50 4.57 14.19 -0.07
CA ALA A 50 3.53 14.32 -1.08
C ALA A 50 3.40 15.74 -1.69
N GLN A 51 4.35 16.64 -1.41
CA GLN A 51 4.42 17.94 -2.05
C GLN A 51 4.82 17.82 -3.52
N THR A 52 4.48 18.81 -4.33
CA THR A 52 4.73 18.79 -5.79
C THR A 52 6.21 18.90 -6.13
N ASP A 53 6.60 18.24 -7.21
CA ASP A 53 7.91 18.40 -7.86
C ASP A 53 7.70 18.52 -9.37
N SER A 54 8.07 19.66 -9.94
CA SER A 54 7.90 19.94 -11.38
C SER A 54 8.78 19.08 -12.29
N ARG A 55 9.79 18.41 -11.73
CA ARG A 55 10.68 17.52 -12.49
C ARG A 55 10.02 16.16 -12.77
N ASP A 56 9.05 15.76 -11.96
CA ASP A 56 8.30 14.53 -12.16
C ASP A 56 6.95 14.80 -12.83
N TRP A 57 6.89 14.57 -14.14
CA TRP A 57 5.67 14.63 -14.95
C TRP A 57 4.55 13.65 -14.56
N TYR A 58 4.84 12.61 -13.75
CA TYR A 58 3.82 11.71 -13.19
C TYR A 58 3.27 12.21 -11.86
N ALA A 59 3.80 13.30 -11.30
CA ALA A 59 3.34 13.86 -10.03
C ALA A 59 1.85 14.21 -10.11
N LEU A 60 1.09 13.71 -9.15
CA LEU A 60 -0.27 14.16 -8.93
C LEU A 60 -0.25 15.62 -8.44
N PRO A 61 -1.35 16.38 -8.65
CA PRO A 61 -1.50 17.69 -8.03
C PRO A 61 -1.24 17.65 -6.53
N ALA A 62 -0.71 18.76 -6.00
CA ALA A 62 -0.51 18.96 -4.57
C ALA A 62 -1.77 18.54 -3.80
N SER A 63 -1.61 17.71 -2.78
CA SER A 63 -2.72 17.36 -1.90
C SER A 63 -2.72 18.30 -0.71
N GLU A 64 -3.84 18.96 -0.49
CA GLU A 64 -4.10 19.76 0.72
C GLU A 64 -4.44 18.89 1.94
N THR A 65 -4.48 17.56 1.77
CA THR A 65 -4.76 16.62 2.85
C THR A 65 -3.67 16.71 3.92
N ASN A 66 -4.06 16.96 5.17
CA ASN A 66 -3.20 16.71 6.32
C ASN A 66 -3.51 15.30 6.86
N TRP A 67 -2.71 14.30 6.47
CA TRP A 67 -2.94 12.90 6.85
C TRP A 67 -2.85 12.68 8.36
N SER A 68 -2.02 13.44 9.07
CA SER A 68 -1.91 13.37 10.54
C SER A 68 -3.24 13.65 11.24
N SER A 69 -4.12 14.45 10.63
CA SER A 69 -5.46 14.75 11.18
C SER A 69 -6.42 13.54 11.16
N TYR A 70 -6.09 12.47 10.44
CA TYR A 70 -6.93 11.27 10.33
C TYR A 70 -6.55 10.16 11.29
N VAL A 71 -5.34 10.20 11.88
CA VAL A 71 -4.79 9.09 12.67
C VAL A 71 -5.61 8.79 13.93
N THR A 72 -6.32 9.78 14.46
CA THR A 72 -7.17 9.64 15.66
C THR A 72 -8.65 9.48 15.34
N LYS A 73 -9.04 9.45 14.06
CA LYS A 73 -10.44 9.34 13.67
C LYS A 73 -10.97 7.93 13.91
N SER A 74 -12.22 7.84 14.34
CA SER A 74 -12.92 6.57 14.50
C SER A 74 -13.17 5.90 13.17
N VAL A 75 -13.11 4.57 13.17
CA VAL A 75 -13.45 3.68 12.05
C VAL A 75 -14.91 3.18 12.12
N LYS A 76 -15.70 3.68 13.09
CA LYS A 76 -17.09 3.26 13.27
C LYS A 76 -17.91 3.50 11.99
N GLY A 77 -18.65 2.47 11.57
CA GLY A 77 -19.47 2.49 10.37
C GLY A 77 -18.70 2.27 9.05
N TRP A 78 -17.39 2.08 9.09
CA TRP A 78 -16.63 1.71 7.89
C TRP A 78 -17.09 0.37 7.35
N LYS A 79 -17.02 0.19 6.03
CA LYS A 79 -17.25 -1.09 5.36
C LYS A 79 -15.90 -1.63 4.90
N ILE A 80 -15.50 -2.76 5.43
CA ILE A 80 -14.20 -3.38 5.20
C ILE A 80 -14.44 -4.74 4.55
N ALA A 81 -14.06 -4.89 3.29
CA ALA A 81 -13.96 -6.18 2.64
C ALA A 81 -12.62 -6.82 3.02
N PHE A 82 -12.67 -8.03 3.58
CA PHE A 82 -11.50 -8.81 3.94
C PHE A 82 -11.47 -10.08 3.09
N SER A 83 -10.33 -10.36 2.45
CA SER A 83 -10.11 -11.61 1.75
C SER A 83 -8.85 -12.26 2.33
N PRO A 84 -8.93 -13.48 2.87
CA PRO A 84 -7.75 -14.12 3.47
C PRO A 84 -6.70 -14.50 2.42
N ASP A 85 -7.10 -14.77 1.18
CA ASP A 85 -6.26 -15.34 0.13
C ASP A 85 -6.47 -14.71 -1.27
N LEU A 86 -7.33 -13.69 -1.40
CA LEU A 86 -7.69 -13.07 -2.68
C LEU A 86 -8.20 -14.09 -3.72
N GLY A 87 -8.73 -15.23 -3.27
CA GLY A 87 -9.29 -16.29 -4.12
C GLY A 87 -8.27 -17.22 -4.78
N HIS A 88 -6.97 -17.04 -4.54
CA HIS A 88 -5.94 -17.85 -5.23
C HIS A 88 -4.61 -18.00 -4.47
N ALA A 89 -4.28 -17.11 -3.55
CA ALA A 89 -2.99 -17.10 -2.88
C ALA A 89 -2.84 -18.26 -1.90
N ARG A 90 -1.64 -18.83 -1.82
CA ARG A 90 -1.28 -19.76 -0.74
C ARG A 90 -0.82 -18.95 0.46
N VAL A 91 -1.57 -19.05 1.55
CA VAL A 91 -1.28 -18.33 2.80
C VAL A 91 -0.96 -19.35 3.88
N ASP A 92 0.10 -19.08 4.64
CA ASP A 92 0.46 -19.89 5.81
C ASP A 92 -0.69 -19.88 6.84
N PRO A 93 -1.10 -21.04 7.41
CA PRO A 93 -2.21 -21.10 8.35
C PRO A 93 -2.06 -20.21 9.59
N GLU A 94 -0.84 -20.02 10.09
CA GLU A 94 -0.57 -19.13 11.21
C GLU A 94 -0.84 -17.67 10.82
N ILE A 95 -0.33 -17.25 9.66
CA ILE A 95 -0.56 -15.89 9.12
C ILE A 95 -2.04 -15.65 8.86
N ALA A 96 -2.75 -16.59 8.25
CA ALA A 96 -4.18 -16.48 7.99
C ALA A 96 -4.97 -16.26 9.29
N THR A 97 -4.62 -16.99 10.35
CA THR A 97 -5.26 -16.86 11.67
C THR A 97 -5.00 -15.49 12.28
N LEU A 98 -3.74 -15.03 12.28
CA LEU A 98 -3.34 -13.75 12.86
C LEU A 98 -3.97 -12.55 12.13
N VAL A 99 -3.98 -12.58 10.79
CA VAL A 99 -4.56 -11.51 9.98
C VAL A 99 -6.08 -11.47 10.13
N LYS A 100 -6.75 -12.63 10.19
CA LYS A 100 -8.20 -12.70 10.46
C LYS A 100 -8.55 -12.10 11.83
N ALA A 101 -7.77 -12.40 12.86
CA ALA A 101 -7.95 -11.81 14.18
C ALA A 101 -7.76 -10.27 14.17
N ALA A 102 -6.74 -9.78 13.46
CA ALA A 102 -6.50 -8.35 13.28
C ALA A 102 -7.65 -7.67 12.52
N ALA A 103 -8.17 -8.27 11.45
CA ALA A 103 -9.33 -7.77 10.71
C ALA A 103 -10.58 -7.67 11.62
N ASN A 104 -10.84 -8.69 12.43
CA ASN A 104 -11.97 -8.72 13.36
C ASN A 104 -11.87 -7.68 14.49
N THR A 105 -10.67 -7.17 14.79
CA THR A 105 -10.52 -6.05 15.74
C THR A 105 -11.27 -4.81 15.24
N PHE A 106 -11.34 -4.57 13.93
CA PHE A 106 -12.12 -3.45 13.39
C PHE A 106 -13.62 -3.59 13.63
N ALA A 107 -14.15 -4.82 13.66
CA ALA A 107 -15.55 -5.06 14.01
C ALA A 107 -15.83 -4.63 15.46
N SER A 108 -14.90 -4.93 16.39
CA SER A 108 -15.00 -4.47 17.78
C SER A 108 -14.93 -2.94 17.93
N LEU A 109 -14.28 -2.26 16.98
CA LEU A 109 -14.22 -0.80 16.89
C LEU A 109 -15.44 -0.18 16.18
N GLY A 110 -16.42 -1.00 15.79
CA GLY A 110 -17.69 -0.59 15.19
C GLY A 110 -17.70 -0.51 13.67
N ALA A 111 -16.71 -1.08 12.98
CA ALA A 111 -16.76 -1.26 11.52
C ALA A 111 -17.60 -2.51 11.14
N HIS A 112 -18.09 -2.53 9.91
CA HIS A 112 -18.67 -3.71 9.26
C HIS A 112 -17.57 -4.42 8.47
N VAL A 113 -17.15 -5.59 8.94
CA VAL A 113 -16.14 -6.41 8.28
C VAL A 113 -16.85 -7.59 7.62
N GLU A 114 -16.64 -7.77 6.33
CA GLU A 114 -17.23 -8.85 5.53
C GLU A 114 -16.11 -9.62 4.82
N GLU A 115 -16.17 -10.95 4.89
CA GLU A 115 -15.29 -11.79 4.08
C GLU A 115 -15.80 -11.82 2.63
N VAL A 116 -14.98 -11.32 1.71
CA VAL A 116 -15.34 -11.17 0.28
C VAL A 116 -14.17 -11.60 -0.59
N ASP A 117 -14.46 -12.35 -1.65
CA ASP A 117 -13.51 -12.63 -2.73
C ASP A 117 -13.69 -11.58 -3.85
N PRO A 118 -12.64 -10.86 -4.26
CA PRO A 118 -12.74 -9.86 -5.32
C PRO A 118 -12.89 -10.46 -6.74
N GLY A 119 -12.79 -11.77 -6.91
CA GLY A 119 -12.97 -12.46 -8.19
C GLY A 119 -11.88 -12.15 -9.22
N LEU A 120 -10.69 -11.75 -8.78
CA LEU A 120 -9.61 -11.33 -9.67
C LEU A 120 -8.94 -12.52 -10.36
N GLY A 121 -9.00 -13.73 -9.79
CA GLY A 121 -8.24 -14.88 -10.26
C GLY A 121 -6.74 -14.72 -10.05
N ASP A 122 -5.95 -15.69 -10.53
CA ASP A 122 -4.49 -15.66 -10.40
C ASP A 122 -3.86 -14.57 -11.27
N GLN A 123 -3.16 -13.63 -10.63
CA GLN A 123 -2.50 -12.49 -11.27
C GLN A 123 -1.00 -12.69 -11.50
N HIS A 124 -0.47 -13.89 -11.22
CA HIS A 124 0.97 -14.13 -11.23
C HIS A 124 1.62 -13.89 -12.60
N ASP A 125 0.97 -14.30 -13.70
CA ASP A 125 1.51 -14.05 -15.05
C ASP A 125 1.51 -12.58 -15.42
N LEU A 126 0.48 -11.83 -15.00
CA LEU A 126 0.42 -10.39 -15.18
C LEU A 126 1.55 -9.70 -14.41
N PHE A 127 1.73 -10.08 -13.14
CA PHE A 127 2.82 -9.57 -12.31
C PHE A 127 4.19 -9.82 -12.95
N LYS A 128 4.47 -11.07 -13.37
CA LYS A 128 5.73 -11.44 -14.04
C LYS A 128 5.96 -10.59 -15.28
N THR A 129 4.93 -10.40 -16.11
CA THR A 129 5.02 -9.60 -17.33
C THR A 129 5.47 -8.18 -17.03
N PHE A 130 4.79 -7.49 -16.10
CA PHE A 130 5.15 -6.13 -15.71
C PHE A 130 6.54 -6.05 -15.06
N TRP A 131 6.82 -6.95 -14.11
CA TRP A 131 8.07 -6.96 -13.35
C TRP A 131 9.29 -7.22 -14.23
N TYR A 132 9.25 -8.29 -15.04
CA TYR A 132 10.39 -8.65 -15.89
C TYR A 132 10.59 -7.67 -17.05
N THR A 133 9.51 -7.06 -17.56
CA THR A 133 9.65 -5.98 -18.55
C THR A 133 10.36 -4.77 -17.96
N GLY A 134 10.03 -4.38 -16.71
CA GLY A 134 10.73 -3.32 -16.00
C GLY A 134 12.19 -3.67 -15.70
N ALA A 135 12.46 -4.90 -15.25
CA ALA A 135 13.81 -5.37 -14.97
C ALA A 135 14.69 -5.44 -16.23
N ALA A 136 14.14 -5.85 -17.37
CA ALA A 136 14.87 -5.90 -18.65
C ALA A 136 15.33 -4.50 -19.09
N ARG A 137 14.58 -3.44 -18.76
CA ARG A 137 15.00 -2.05 -19.03
C ARG A 137 16.26 -1.67 -18.26
N LEU A 138 16.43 -2.16 -17.04
CA LEU A 138 17.60 -1.90 -16.20
C LEU A 138 18.87 -2.63 -16.67
N GLN A 139 18.73 -3.66 -17.51
CA GLN A 139 19.84 -4.44 -18.05
C GLN A 139 20.38 -3.89 -19.37
N LYS A 140 19.72 -2.88 -19.96
CA LYS A 140 20.24 -2.19 -21.14
C LYS A 140 21.38 -1.26 -20.70
N PRO A 141 22.57 -1.34 -21.34
CA PRO A 141 23.72 -0.51 -21.00
C PRO A 141 23.45 0.99 -21.17
#